data_AF-X1U7Z2-F1
#
_entry.id   AF-X1U7Z2-F1
#
_cell.length_a   1.000
_cell.length_b   1.000
_cell.length_c   1.000
_cell.angle_alpha   90.00
_cell.angle_beta   90.00
_cell.angle_gamma   90.00
#
_symmetry.space_group_name_H-M   'P 1'
#
loop_
_entity.id
_entity.type
_entity.pdbx_description
1 polymer ?
#
loop_
_entity_poly.entity_id
_entity_poly.type
_entity_poly.pdbx_seq_one_letter_code
_entity_poly.pdbx_strand_id
1 'polypeptide(L)'
;EIMKKSERILDLAAVAEKKGNQNSVSDAGVAAIMADAACESGYLNVIINLGNIKDEEFKKSIKAEVDGLLKRVKSKAKRIIKRVIAKLQ
;
A
#
# COMPACT_ATOMS: atom_id res chain seq x y z
N GLU A 1 5.62 8.30 6.36
CA GLU A 1 5.56 8.84 4.98
C GLU A 1 5.43 7.81 3.86
N ILE A 2 6.41 6.95 3.58
CA ILE A 2 6.34 6.01 2.43
C ILE A 2 5.05 5.17 2.46
N MET A 3 4.73 4.53 3.58
CA MET A 3 3.52 3.71 3.71
C MET A 3 2.22 4.51 3.45
N LYS A 4 2.15 5.77 3.90
CA LYS A 4 0.98 6.66 3.70
C LYS A 4 0.85 7.03 2.22
N LYS A 5 1.97 7.33 1.57
CA LYS A 5 2.02 7.59 0.13
C LYS A 5 1.65 6.35 -0.68
N SER A 6 2.05 5.15 -0.25
CA SER A 6 1.60 3.89 -0.86
C SER A 6 0.08 3.73 -0.84
N GLU A 7 -0.58 3.99 0.31
CA GLU A 7 -2.04 3.97 0.40
C GLU A 7 -2.70 4.96 -0.59
N ARG A 8 -2.11 6.15 -0.73
CA ARG A 8 -2.56 7.17 -1.69
C ARG A 8 -2.36 6.75 -3.14
N ILE A 9 -1.22 6.12 -3.48
CA ILE A 9 -0.99 5.55 -4.82
C ILE A 9 -2.08 4.53 -5.14
N LEU A 10 -2.49 3.71 -4.17
CA LEU A 10 -3.59 2.77 -4.37
C LEU A 10 -4.94 3.45 -4.62
N ASP A 11 -5.21 4.64 -4.06
CA ASP A 11 -6.42 5.40 -4.43
C ASP A 11 -6.37 5.82 -5.90
N LEU A 12 -5.22 6.33 -6.35
CA LEU A 12 -5.03 6.77 -7.72
C LEU A 12 -5.07 5.60 -8.70
N ALA A 13 -4.43 4.48 -8.36
CA ALA A 13 -4.47 3.24 -9.14
C ALA A 13 -5.91 2.71 -9.25
N ALA A 14 -6.71 2.79 -8.18
CA ALA A 14 -8.13 2.41 -8.26
C ALA A 14 -8.95 3.34 -9.17
N VAL A 15 -8.62 4.63 -9.22
CA VAL A 15 -9.26 5.57 -10.17
C VAL A 15 -8.83 5.25 -11.60
N ALA A 16 -7.53 5.03 -11.84
CA ALA A 16 -7.00 4.68 -13.15
C ALA A 16 -7.59 3.35 -13.67
N GLU A 17 -7.69 2.33 -12.81
CA GLU A 17 -8.31 1.06 -13.16
C GLU A 17 -9.79 1.23 -13.55
N LYS A 18 -10.55 2.10 -12.87
CA LYS A 18 -11.99 2.29 -13.13
C LYS A 18 -12.31 3.23 -14.28
N LYS A 19 -11.54 4.31 -14.43
CA LYS A 19 -11.87 5.47 -15.28
C LYS A 19 -10.78 5.85 -16.27
N GLY A 20 -9.60 5.25 -16.17
CA GLY A 20 -8.47 5.52 -17.05
C GLY A 20 -8.60 4.85 -18.41
N ASN A 21 -7.55 5.02 -19.23
CA ASN A 21 -7.45 4.37 -20.53
C ASN A 21 -7.43 2.84 -20.36
N GLN A 22 -8.45 2.15 -20.89
CA GLN A 22 -8.56 0.68 -20.75
C GLN A 22 -7.41 -0.05 -21.45
N ASN A 23 -6.82 0.53 -22.51
CA ASN A 23 -5.65 -0.03 -23.19
C ASN A 23 -4.38 -0.01 -22.31
N SER A 24 -4.39 0.73 -21.20
CA SER A 24 -3.29 0.84 -20.25
C SER A 24 -3.72 0.43 -18.83
N VAL A 25 -4.76 -0.41 -18.71
CA VAL A 25 -5.26 -0.86 -17.39
C VAL A 25 -4.21 -1.66 -16.61
N SER A 26 -3.25 -2.30 -17.31
CA SER A 26 -2.09 -2.95 -16.71
C SER A 26 -1.28 -2.03 -15.81
N ASP A 27 -1.13 -0.76 -16.16
CA ASP A 27 -0.32 0.21 -15.41
C ASP A 27 -0.91 0.49 -14.03
N ALA A 28 -2.24 0.47 -13.91
CA ALA A 28 -2.91 0.54 -12.62
C ALA A 28 -2.62 -0.69 -11.74
N GLY A 29 -2.49 -1.87 -12.36
CA GLY A 29 -2.07 -3.10 -11.69
C GLY A 29 -0.62 -3.03 -11.21
N VAL A 30 0.29 -2.57 -12.08
CA VAL A 30 1.70 -2.36 -11.74
C VAL A 30 1.84 -1.35 -10.59
N ALA A 31 1.14 -0.22 -10.66
CA ALA A 31 1.13 0.78 -9.58
C ALA A 31 0.64 0.18 -8.25
N ALA A 32 -0.36 -0.70 -8.29
CA ALA A 32 -0.86 -1.37 -7.09
C ALA A 32 0.16 -2.34 -6.48
N ILE A 33 0.88 -3.12 -7.30
CA ILE A 33 1.94 -4.03 -6.87
C ILE A 33 3.08 -3.24 -6.23
N MET A 34 3.56 -2.18 -6.90
CA MET A 34 4.65 -1.36 -6.40
C MET A 34 4.30 -0.64 -5.09
N ALA A 35 3.07 -0.14 -4.98
CA ALA A 35 2.61 0.51 -3.75
C ALA A 35 2.57 -0.47 -2.55
N ASP A 36 2.14 -1.72 -2.77
CA ASP A 36 2.12 -2.75 -1.75
C ASP A 36 3.54 -3.08 -1.27
N ALA A 37 4.46 -3.36 -2.21
CA ALA A 37 5.86 -3.62 -1.91
C ALA A 37 6.54 -2.45 -1.20
N ALA A 38 6.28 -1.21 -1.63
CA ALA A 38 6.80 -0.01 -0.98
C ALA A 38 6.26 0.16 0.46
N CYS A 39 5.01 -0.22 0.71
CA CYS A 39 4.44 -0.18 2.05
C CYS A 39 5.06 -1.23 2.96
N GLU A 40 5.25 -2.47 2.47
CA GLU A 40 5.97 -3.52 3.19
C GLU A 40 7.41 -3.10 3.53
N SER A 41 8.13 -2.55 2.55
CA SER A 41 9.48 -2.02 2.78
C SER A 41 9.48 -0.92 3.84
N GLY A 42 8.56 0.05 3.74
CA GLY A 42 8.41 1.10 4.74
C GLY A 42 8.07 0.58 6.14
N TYR A 43 7.22 -0.44 6.22
CA TYR A 43 6.86 -1.10 7.48
C TYR A 43 8.08 -1.71 8.16
N LEU A 44 8.89 -2.47 7.43
CA LEU A 44 10.10 -3.10 7.97
C LEU A 44 11.07 -2.06 8.54
N ASN A 45 11.26 -0.94 7.83
CA ASN A 45 12.09 0.17 8.29
C ASN A 45 11.55 0.84 9.56
N VAL A 46 10.23 0.93 9.72
CA VAL A 46 9.63 1.45 10.96
C VAL A 46 9.87 0.47 12.10
N ILE A 47 9.60 -0.82 11.91
CA ILE A 47 9.70 -1.83 12.97
C ILE A 47 11.13 -1.91 13.54
N ILE A 48 12.16 -1.93 12.69
CA ILE A 48 13.55 -1.98 13.16
C ILE A 48 13.93 -0.73 13.96
N ASN A 49 13.47 0.46 13.53
CA ASN A 49 13.74 1.71 14.25
C ASN A 49 12.95 1.81 15.56
N LEU A 50 11.71 1.33 15.61
CA LEU A 50 10.91 1.28 16.83
C LEU A 50 11.59 0.45 17.92
N GLY A 51 12.28 -0.64 17.56
CA GLY A 51 13.02 -1.47 18.53
C GLY A 51 14.06 -0.71 19.35
N ASN A 52 14.59 0.39 18.82
CA ASN A 52 15.62 1.21 19.46
C ASN A 52 15.06 2.38 20.28
N ILE A 53 13.74 2.58 20.31
CA ILE A 53 13.09 3.69 21.01
C ILE A 53 12.72 3.26 22.45
N LYS A 54 13.02 4.12 23.43
CA LYS A 54 12.72 3.86 24.86
C LYS A 54 11.27 4.16 25.23
N ASP A 55 10.64 5.11 24.56
CA ASP A 55 9.25 5.52 24.82
C ASP A 55 8.27 4.41 24.40
N GLU A 56 7.72 3.69 25.37
CA GLU A 56 6.80 2.57 25.15
C GLU A 56 5.43 3.00 24.60
N GLU A 57 4.92 4.16 25.02
CA GLU A 57 3.63 4.66 24.54
C GLU A 57 3.73 5.06 23.07
N PHE A 58 4.81 5.76 22.71
CA PHE A 58 5.12 6.08 21.32
C PHE A 58 5.26 4.81 20.47
N LYS A 59 6.03 3.81 20.93
CA LYS A 59 6.17 2.53 20.22
C LYS A 59 4.83 1.86 19.98
N LYS A 60 3.98 1.76 21.00
CA LYS A 60 2.67 1.12 20.89
C LYS A 60 1.76 1.87 19.91
N SER A 61 1.74 3.20 19.98
CA SER A 61 0.97 4.05 19.08
C SER A 61 1.40 3.87 17.62
N ILE A 62 2.69 4.04 17.34
CA ILE A 62 3.20 3.94 15.96
C ILE A 62 3.05 2.52 15.43
N LYS A 63 3.31 1.49 16.25
CA LYS A 63 3.11 0.09 15.84
C LYS A 63 1.67 -0.17 15.41
N ALA A 64 0.70 0.30 16.20
CA ALA A 64 -0.71 0.16 15.85
C ALA A 64 -1.08 0.89 14.55
N GLU A 65 -0.53 2.10 14.34
CA GLU A 65 -0.72 2.86 13.10
C GLU A 65 -0.19 2.09 11.88
N VAL A 66 1.07 1.63 11.92
CA VAL A 66 1.70 0.97 10.77
C VAL A 66 1.15 -0.44 10.51
N ASP A 67 0.75 -1.19 11.55
CA ASP A 67 0.05 -2.48 11.41
C ASP A 67 -1.28 -2.29 10.66
N GLY A 68 -2.05 -1.27 11.07
CA GLY A 68 -3.32 -0.93 10.43
C GLY A 68 -3.14 -0.50 8.98
N LEU A 69 -2.14 0.34 8.71
CA LEU A 69 -1.83 0.84 7.37
C LEU A 69 -1.40 -0.29 6.44
N LEU A 70 -0.52 -1.18 6.89
CA LEU A 70 -0.07 -2.35 6.12
C LEU A 70 -1.26 -3.24 5.72
N LYS A 71 -2.16 -3.54 6.67
CA LYS A 71 -3.36 -4.36 6.41
C LYS A 71 -4.27 -3.72 5.36
N ARG A 72 -4.50 -2.40 5.45
CA ARG A 72 -5.34 -1.67 4.47
C ARG A 72 -4.70 -1.65 3.09
N VAL A 73 -3.40 -1.38 2.98
CA VAL A 73 -2.67 -1.36 1.71
C VAL A 73 -2.73 -2.73 1.04
N LYS A 74 -2.37 -3.82 1.74
CA LYS A 74 -2.42 -5.19 1.19
C LYS A 74 -3.80 -5.56 0.66
N SER A 75 -4.85 -5.29 1.45
CA SER A 75 -6.23 -5.57 1.06
C SER A 75 -6.63 -4.81 -0.20
N LYS A 76 -6.30 -3.52 -0.26
CA LYS A 76 -6.65 -2.63 -1.36
C LYS A 76 -5.87 -2.96 -2.64
N ALA A 77 -4.57 -3.23 -2.54
CA ALA A 77 -3.72 -3.67 -3.64
C ALA A 77 -4.24 -4.96 -4.25
N LYS A 78 -4.47 -6.00 -3.43
CA LYS A 78 -5.05 -7.28 -3.87
C LYS A 78 -6.37 -7.09 -4.63
N ARG A 79 -7.23 -6.21 -4.13
CA ARG A 79 -8.52 -5.91 -4.76
C ARG A 79 -8.37 -5.20 -6.11
N ILE A 80 -7.43 -4.26 -6.25
CA ILE A 80 -7.16 -3.57 -7.52
C ILE A 80 -6.56 -4.56 -8.52
N ILE A 81 -5.53 -5.31 -8.12
CA ILE A 81 -4.87 -6.31 -8.97
C ILE A 81 -5.89 -7.33 -9.51
N LYS A 82 -6.76 -7.85 -8.64
CA LYS A 82 -7.83 -8.77 -9.06
C LYS A 82 -8.74 -8.18 -10.15
N ARG A 83 -9.13 -6.91 -10.01
CA ARG A 83 -9.98 -6.23 -11.00
C ARG A 83 -9.23 -5.95 -12.31
N VAL A 84 -7.95 -5.58 -12.23
CA VAL A 84 -7.11 -5.40 -13.42
C VAL A 84 -6.98 -6.71 -14.19
N ILE A 85 -6.64 -7.81 -13.51
CA ILE A 85 -6.52 -9.14 -14.16
C ILE A 85 -7.83 -9.53 -14.86
N ALA A 86 -8.99 -9.30 -14.23
CA ALA A 86 -10.28 -9.59 -14.84
C ALA A 86 -10.61 -8.73 -16.08
N LYS A 87 -9.87 -7.64 -16.32
CA LYS A 87 -9.99 -6.76 -17.50
C LYS A 87 -8.94 -7.04 -18.58
N LEU A 88 -7.95 -7.87 -18.29
CA LEU A 88 -6.90 -8.27 -19.24
C LEU A 88 -7.28 -9.54 -20.04
N GLN A 89 -8.41 -10.15 -19.69
CA GLN A 89 -9.00 -11.29 -20.39
C GLN A 89 -10.00 -10.79 -21.43
#